data_AF-A0A7G7VLP8-F1
#
_entry.id   AF-A0A7G7VLP8-F1
#
_cell.length_a   1.000
_cell.length_b   1.000
_cell.length_c   1.000
_cell.angle_alpha   90.00
_cell.angle_beta   90.00
_cell.angle_gamma   90.00
#
_symmetry.space_group_name_H-M   'P 1'
#
loop_
_entity.id
_entity.type
_entity.pdbx_description
1 polymer ?
#
loop_
_entity_poly.entity_id
_entity_poly.type
_entity_poly.pdbx_seq_one_letter_code
_entity_poly.pdbx_strand_id
1 'polypeptide(L)'
;MAQASVSIRMDADLKRQFDEFCSEIGMTMTTAFCVFAKTAVRERKIPFEISAERSDPFYSESNIRYLEALKRDIEAGNAHFAKHELIEVV
;
A
#
# COMPACT_ATOMS: atom_id res chain seq x y z
N MET A 1 19.29 10.78 -25.13
CA MET A 1 18.28 9.86 -24.56
C MET A 1 16.97 10.11 -25.30
N ALA A 2 16.30 9.08 -25.79
CA ALA A 2 14.99 9.24 -26.44
C ALA A 2 13.97 9.77 -25.43
N GLN A 3 13.25 10.83 -25.78
CA GLN A 3 12.19 11.39 -24.95
C GLN A 3 10.86 10.78 -25.37
N ALA A 4 10.10 10.26 -24.41
CA ALA A 4 8.74 9.78 -24.60
C ALA A 4 7.77 10.69 -23.84
N SER A 5 6.61 10.96 -24.43
CA SER A 5 5.55 11.74 -23.79
C SER A 5 4.52 10.82 -23.15
N VAL A 6 3.95 11.26 -22.02
CA VAL A 6 2.84 10.60 -21.34
C VAL A 6 1.74 11.63 -21.15
N SER A 7 0.52 11.29 -21.55
CA SER A 7 -0.68 12.12 -21.31
C SER A 7 -1.53 11.45 -20.25
N ILE A 8 -1.80 12.17 -19.15
CA ILE A 8 -2.56 11.66 -18.00
C ILE A 8 -3.82 12.51 -17.86
N ARG A 9 -4.99 11.88 -17.87
CA ARG A 9 -6.25 12.53 -17.51
C ARG A 9 -6.46 12.39 -16.01
N MET A 10 -6.78 13.50 -15.36
CA MET A 10 -7.04 13.58 -13.93
C MET A 10 -8.09 14.65 -13.67
N ASP A 11 -8.72 14.59 -12.49
CA ASP A 11 -9.63 15.62 -12.03
C ASP A 11 -8.92 17.00 -11.93
N ALA A 12 -9.65 18.07 -12.22
CA ALA A 12 -9.08 19.42 -12.27
C ALA A 12 -8.62 19.92 -10.89
N ASP A 13 -9.38 19.62 -9.84
CA ASP A 13 -9.02 20.00 -8.48
C ASP A 13 -7.84 19.17 -7.98
N LEU A 14 -7.82 17.88 -8.29
CA LEU A 14 -6.67 17.02 -7.98
C LEU A 14 -5.39 17.50 -8.66
N LYS A 15 -5.46 17.90 -9.94
CA LYS A 15 -4.31 18.47 -10.66
C LYS A 15 -3.78 19.71 -9.96
N ARG A 16 -4.67 20.61 -9.53
CA ARG A 16 -4.28 21.85 -8.86
C ARG A 16 -3.59 21.57 -7.54
N GLN A 17 -4.20 20.74 -6.69
CA GLN A 17 -3.63 20.36 -5.39
C GLN A 17 -2.26 19.70 -5.54
N PHE A 18 -2.10 18.81 -6.52
CA PHE A 18 -0.83 18.13 -6.75
C PHE A 18 0.27 19.08 -7.26
N ASP A 19 -0.08 20.07 -8.08
CA ASP A 19 0.85 21.08 -8.60
C ASP A 19 1.33 22.05 -7.49
N GLU A 20 0.41 22.47 -6.62
CA GLU A 20 0.73 23.25 -5.41
C GLU A 20 1.69 22.47 -4.49
N PHE A 21 1.35 21.22 -4.18
CA PHE A 21 2.21 20.33 -3.39
C PHE A 21 3.62 20.15 -3.99
N CYS A 22 3.71 19.91 -5.30
CA CYS A 22 5.01 19.78 -5.98
C CYS A 22 5.83 21.07 -5.84
N SER A 23 5.18 22.23 -5.97
CA SER A 23 5.82 23.55 -5.87
C SER A 23 6.35 23.83 -4.46
N GLU A 24 5.61 23.46 -3.41
CA GLU A 24 6.04 23.59 -2.01
C GLU A 24 7.32 22.80 -1.71
N ILE A 25 7.46 21.62 -2.33
CA ILE A 25 8.65 20.75 -2.14
C ILE A 25 9.79 21.15 -3.11
N GLY A 26 9.55 22.12 -4.00
CA GLY A 26 10.57 22.62 -4.93
C GLY A 26 10.80 21.70 -6.14
N MET A 27 9.76 21.00 -6.60
CA MET A 27 9.83 20.17 -7.80
C MET A 27 8.64 20.40 -8.75
N THR A 28 8.79 19.97 -10.01
CA THR A 28 7.69 20.01 -10.97
C THR A 28 6.87 18.73 -10.92
N MET A 29 5.60 18.80 -11.35
CA MET A 29 4.74 17.62 -11.52
C MET A 29 5.41 16.53 -12.39
N THR A 30 6.08 16.93 -13.46
CA THR A 30 6.84 16.01 -14.34
C THR A 30 7.97 15.32 -13.58
N THR A 31 8.71 16.05 -12.74
CA THR A 31 9.77 15.49 -11.89
C THR A 31 9.19 14.47 -10.90
N ALA A 32 8.08 14.80 -10.25
CA ALA A 32 7.40 13.89 -9.31
C ALA A 32 6.98 12.58 -10.00
N PHE A 33 6.37 12.65 -11.20
CA PHE A 33 6.03 11.46 -11.98
C PHE A 33 7.26 10.63 -12.39
N CYS A 34 8.36 11.28 -12.77
CA CYS A 34 9.60 10.57 -13.08
C CYS A 34 10.20 9.86 -11.86
N VAL A 35 10.13 10.48 -10.68
CA VAL A 35 10.56 9.87 -9.41
C VAL A 35 9.69 8.67 -9.09
N PHE A 36 8.36 8.82 -9.15
CA PHE A 36 7.41 7.72 -8.98
C PHE A 36 7.73 6.54 -9.91
N ALA A 37 7.88 6.79 -11.21
CA ALA A 37 8.16 5.75 -12.19
C ALA A 37 9.49 5.04 -11.93
N LYS A 38 10.55 5.79 -11.59
CA LYS A 38 11.86 5.22 -11.24
C LYS A 38 11.78 4.33 -10.00
N THR A 39 11.11 4.79 -8.95
CA THR A 39 10.97 4.00 -7.71
C THR A 39 10.12 2.76 -7.95
N ALA A 40 9.01 2.89 -8.69
CA ALA A 40 8.14 1.77 -9.00
C ALA A 40 8.85 0.66 -9.81
N VAL A 41 9.66 1.06 -10.81
CA VAL A 41 10.48 0.13 -11.60
C VAL A 41 11.57 -0.50 -10.75
N ARG A 42 12.26 0.28 -9.90
CA ARG A 42 13.34 -0.20 -9.04
C ARG A 42 12.85 -1.25 -8.05
N GLU A 43 11.68 -1.03 -7.45
CA GLU A 43 11.14 -1.88 -6.38
C GLU A 43 10.13 -2.92 -6.87
N ARG A 44 9.78 -2.89 -8.16
CA ARG A 44 8.74 -3.74 -8.77
C ARG A 44 7.41 -3.72 -8.03
N LYS A 45 7.06 -2.56 -7.45
CA LYS A 45 5.80 -2.32 -6.73
C LYS A 45 5.41 -0.86 -6.83
N ILE A 46 4.18 -0.52 -6.48
CA ILE A 46 3.78 0.87 -6.32
C ILE A 46 4.43 1.43 -5.05
N PRO A 47 5.15 2.57 -5.11
CA PRO A 47 5.92 3.13 -3.99
C PRO A 47 5.07 3.92 -3.00
N PHE A 48 3.85 3.46 -2.77
CA PHE A 48 2.94 3.89 -1.72
C PHE A 48 1.96 2.75 -1.44
N GLU A 49 1.37 2.75 -0.25
CA GLU A 49 0.36 1.77 0.11
C GLU A 49 -0.93 2.04 -0.68
N ILE A 50 -1.45 0.99 -1.34
CA ILE A 50 -2.77 1.05 -1.99
C ILE A 50 -3.73 0.33 -1.07
N SER A 51 -4.47 1.10 -0.29
CA SER A 51 -5.60 0.60 0.47
C SER A 51 -6.89 1.18 -0.11
N ALA A 52 -7.86 0.31 -0.37
CA ALA A 52 -9.25 0.76 -0.43
C ALA A 52 -9.71 0.85 1.02
N GLU A 53 -10.31 1.96 1.45
CA GLU A 53 -10.92 2.09 2.79
C GLU A 53 -12.12 1.15 3.03
N ARG A 54 -12.19 0.00 2.35
CA ARG A 54 -12.95 -1.13 2.88
C ARG A 54 -12.08 -1.74 3.96
N SER A 55 -12.36 -1.34 5.20
CA SER A 55 -11.97 -2.05 6.41
C SER A 55 -12.14 -3.55 6.18
N ASP A 56 -11.05 -4.21 5.78
CA ASP A 56 -10.98 -5.66 5.83
C ASP A 56 -10.89 -6.00 7.31
N PRO A 57 -11.92 -6.63 7.91
CA PRO A 57 -11.90 -6.97 9.32
C PRO A 57 -10.69 -7.84 9.69
N PHE A 58 -10.13 -8.57 8.71
CA PHE A 58 -8.94 -9.39 8.88
C PHE A 58 -7.69 -8.56 9.20
N TYR A 59 -7.52 -7.38 8.59
CA TYR A 59 -6.37 -6.50 8.86
C TYR A 59 -6.66 -5.43 9.92
N SER A 60 -7.76 -5.56 10.68
CA SER A 60 -8.05 -4.68 11.80
C SER A 60 -6.96 -4.75 12.87
N GLU A 61 -6.69 -3.62 13.54
CA GLU A 61 -5.65 -3.52 14.57
C GLU A 61 -5.85 -4.56 15.69
N SER A 62 -7.10 -4.81 16.08
CA SER A 62 -7.46 -5.85 17.05
C SER A 62 -7.09 -7.26 16.56
N ASN A 63 -7.38 -7.58 15.30
CA ASN A 63 -7.05 -8.90 14.74
C ASN A 63 -5.54 -9.07 14.56
N ILE A 64 -4.82 -8.04 14.13
CA ILE A 64 -3.34 -8.09 14.04
C ILE A 64 -2.71 -8.35 15.41
N ARG A 65 -3.16 -7.64 16.47
CA ARG A 65 -2.68 -7.88 17.85
C ARG A 65 -2.95 -9.31 18.32
N TYR A 66 -4.11 -9.86 17.98
CA TYR A 66 -4.44 -11.26 18.27
C TYR A 66 -3.48 -12.23 17.57
N LEU A 67 -3.24 -12.03 16.27
CA LEU A 67 -2.32 -12.87 15.48
C LEU A 67 -0.87 -12.80 16.00
N GLU A 68 -0.40 -11.63 16.43
CA GLU A 68 0.93 -11.46 17.03
C GLU A 68 1.05 -12.15 18.40
N ALA A 69 -0.02 -12.16 19.21
CA ALA A 69 -0.05 -12.90 20.47
C ALA A 69 -0.01 -14.41 20.21
N LEU A 70 -0.85 -14.88 19.27
CA LEU A 70 -0.87 -16.29 18.87
C LEU A 70 0.49 -16.76 18.34
N LYS A 71 1.15 -15.95 17.49
CA LYS A 71 2.50 -16.24 17.00
C LYS A 71 3.51 -16.43 18.14
N ARG A 72 3.48 -15.54 19.15
CA ARG A 72 4.37 -15.64 20.32
C ARG A 72 4.12 -16.92 21.13
N ASP A 73 2.86 -17.29 21.33
CA ASP A 73 2.53 -18.53 22.05
C ASP A 73 2.98 -19.78 21.28
N ILE A 74 2.92 -19.75 19.94
CA ILE A 74 3.46 -20.81 19.08
C ILE A 74 4.98 -20.90 19.23
N GLU A 75 5.69 -19.78 19.12
CA GLU A 75 7.14 -19.71 19.23
C GLU A 75 7.64 -20.13 20.63
N ALA A 76 6.87 -19.82 21.68
CA ALA A 76 7.16 -20.21 23.05
C ALA A 76 6.79 -21.68 23.37
N GLY A 77 6.15 -22.40 22.43
CA GLY A 77 5.68 -23.78 22.64
C GLY A 77 4.45 -23.90 23.55
N ASN A 78 3.77 -22.79 23.83
CA ASN A 78 2.57 -22.73 24.68
C ASN A 78 1.26 -22.86 23.87
N ALA A 79 1.35 -22.85 22.54
CA ALA A 79 0.17 -22.93 21.69
C ALA A 79 -0.50 -24.30 21.75
N HIS A 80 -1.82 -24.28 21.95
CA HIS A 80 -2.65 -25.48 21.95
C HIS A 80 -3.33 -25.63 20.59
N PHE A 81 -2.85 -26.56 19.77
CA PHE A 81 -3.46 -26.87 18.47
C PHE A 81 -4.58 -27.90 18.64
N ALA A 82 -5.78 -27.57 18.19
CA ALA A 82 -6.87 -28.52 18.06
C ALA A 82 -7.10 -28.83 16.58
N LYS A 83 -7.20 -30.12 16.23
CA LYS A 83 -7.59 -30.53 14.88
C LYS A 83 -9.04 -30.09 14.63
N HIS A 84 -9.29 -29.40 13.53
CA HIS A 84 -10.64 -29.08 13.08
C HIS A 84 -10.85 -29.58 11.63
N GLU A 85 -12.10 -29.86 11.29
CA GLU A 85 -12.53 -30.20 9.92
C GLU A 85 -12.45 -28.95 9.01
N LEU A 86 -12.33 -29.15 7.69
CA LEU A 86 -12.27 -28.05 6.73
C LEU A 86 -13.55 -27.19 6.83
N ILE A 87 -13.36 -25.87 6.93
CA ILE A 87 -14.47 -24.91 6.94
C ILE A 87 -14.66 -24.42 5.51
N GLU A 88 -15.80 -24.73 4.90
CA GLU A 88 -16.19 -24.16 3.61
C GLU A 88 -16.61 -22.69 3.80
N VAL A 89 -15.98 -21.80 3.05
CA VAL A 89 -16.39 -20.39 3.00
C VAL A 89 -17.47 -20.30 1.93
N VAL A 90 -18.72 -20.08 2.36
CA VAL A 90 -19.89 -19.87 1.50
C VAL A 90 -19.98 -18.41 1.06
#